data_AF-A0A0N0KCL2-F1
#
_entry.id   AF-A0A0N0KCL2-F1
#
_cell.length_a   1.000
_cell.length_b   1.000
_cell.length_c   1.000
_cell.angle_alpha   90.00
_cell.angle_beta   90.00
_cell.angle_gamma   90.00
#
_symmetry.space_group_name_H-M   'P 1'
#
loop_
_entity.id
_entity.type
_entity.pdbx_description
1 polymer ?
#
loop_
_entity_poly.entity_id
_entity_poly.type
_entity_poly.pdbx_seq_one_letter_code
_entity_poly.pdbx_strand_id
1 'polypeptide(L)'
;AATSLNALDTATTGAIDAASVTKLTGSSSELATSYASGGVTGLGDEVVLLTGTAATAIELNAINAANTGTVDMSTVLTVTGSAADLITTYFGAGLRGRGNEALTLTDTSVAASSLNSLDTRTTGIIDASSVSVLTGGSAQVSAAFASAGISGLGNAAIDVTGSSGIDTIAGSTWNDIIDGAGGADILTGGLGSDTFVFVAGQANGDVVLDYSGVSGQQDELVFEGYGASATFTDLGDGLYEIANASRTIVDVITVNNYSSGLLVDIII
;
A
#
# COMPACT_ATOMS: atom_id res chain seq x y z
N ALA A 1 16.81 -18.93 27.79
CA ALA A 1 16.12 -17.71 27.36
C ALA A 1 17.08 -16.87 26.53
N ALA A 2 16.59 -16.18 25.51
CA ALA A 2 17.37 -15.36 24.60
C ALA A 2 18.13 -14.25 25.34
N THR A 3 17.50 -13.61 26.33
CA THR A 3 18.14 -12.56 27.16
C THR A 3 19.43 -13.06 27.83
N SER A 4 19.42 -14.26 28.40
CA SER A 4 20.60 -14.84 29.06
C SER A 4 21.68 -15.23 28.06
N LEU A 5 21.28 -15.70 26.87
CA LEU A 5 22.22 -16.06 25.80
C LEU A 5 22.91 -14.79 25.26
N ASN A 6 22.15 -13.73 25.00
CA ASN A 6 22.68 -12.44 24.59
C ASN A 6 23.60 -11.83 25.66
N ALA A 7 23.24 -11.94 26.94
CA ALA A 7 24.09 -11.47 28.03
C ALA A 7 25.43 -12.24 28.08
N LEU A 8 25.41 -13.56 27.87
CA LEU A 8 26.64 -14.36 27.81
C LEU A 8 27.49 -13.98 26.59
N ASP A 9 26.86 -13.78 25.44
CA ASP A 9 27.52 -13.38 24.20
C ASP A 9 28.24 -12.03 24.36
N THR A 10 27.57 -11.03 24.93
CA THR A 10 28.19 -9.73 25.21
C THR A 10 29.29 -9.77 26.27
N ALA A 11 29.24 -10.74 27.20
CA ALA A 11 30.21 -10.88 28.28
C ALA A 11 31.44 -11.71 27.89
N THR A 12 31.43 -12.35 26.72
CA THR A 12 32.51 -13.22 26.26
C THR A 12 33.04 -12.80 24.91
N THR A 13 34.28 -13.17 24.60
CA THR A 13 34.90 -12.94 23.28
C THR A 13 35.06 -14.25 22.51
N GLY A 14 34.65 -15.37 23.10
CA GLY A 14 34.72 -16.71 22.50
C GLY A 14 33.36 -17.09 21.93
N ALA A 15 33.36 -18.04 20.99
CA ALA A 15 32.12 -18.55 20.42
C ALA A 15 31.33 -19.35 21.46
N ILE A 16 30.02 -19.10 21.53
CA ILE A 16 29.06 -19.84 22.33
C ILE A 16 28.44 -20.92 21.44
N ASP A 17 28.65 -22.18 21.80
CA ASP A 17 28.00 -23.32 21.17
C ASP A 17 26.63 -23.57 21.82
N ALA A 18 25.58 -23.25 21.08
CA ALA A 18 24.19 -23.43 21.46
C ALA A 18 23.53 -24.66 20.82
N ALA A 19 24.29 -25.58 20.21
CA ALA A 19 23.74 -26.78 19.53
C ALA A 19 22.93 -27.73 20.43
N SER A 20 23.03 -27.60 21.75
CA SER A 20 22.23 -28.36 22.71
C SER A 20 20.91 -27.66 23.12
N VAL A 21 20.69 -26.43 22.66
CA VAL A 21 19.46 -25.69 22.94
C VAL A 21 18.35 -26.28 22.10
N THR A 22 17.37 -26.92 22.75
CA THR A 22 16.18 -27.47 22.09
C THR A 22 14.97 -26.56 22.15
N LYS A 23 15.03 -25.53 23.01
CA LYS A 23 14.00 -24.51 23.17
C LYS A 23 14.62 -23.15 23.52
N LEU A 24 14.23 -22.12 22.79
CA LEU A 24 14.61 -20.74 23.05
C LEU A 24 13.37 -19.88 23.27
N THR A 25 13.39 -19.07 24.34
CA THR A 25 12.27 -18.19 24.72
C THR A 25 12.75 -16.76 24.87
N GLY A 26 11.94 -15.79 24.47
CA GLY A 26 12.23 -14.36 24.64
C GLY A 26 11.24 -13.47 23.92
N SER A 27 11.39 -12.15 24.05
CA SER A 27 10.74 -11.20 23.14
C SER A 27 11.28 -11.36 21.70
N SER A 28 10.55 -10.84 20.71
CA SER A 28 11.01 -10.86 19.31
C SER A 28 12.39 -10.19 19.16
N SER A 29 12.60 -9.06 19.83
CA SER A 29 13.86 -8.32 19.76
C SER A 29 15.05 -9.09 20.35
N GLU A 30 14.85 -9.73 21.51
CA GLU A 30 15.90 -10.54 22.14
C GLU A 30 16.23 -11.78 21.30
N LEU A 31 15.22 -12.45 20.75
CA LEU A 31 15.39 -13.62 19.88
C LEU A 31 16.10 -13.24 18.59
N ALA A 32 15.67 -12.16 17.93
CA ALA A 32 16.31 -11.66 16.72
C ALA A 32 17.79 -11.32 16.98
N THR A 33 18.11 -10.72 18.14
CA THR A 33 19.49 -10.46 18.56
C THR A 33 20.30 -11.76 18.70
N SER A 34 19.72 -12.81 19.29
CA SER A 34 20.41 -14.11 19.43
C SER A 34 20.75 -14.72 18.06
N TYR A 35 19.80 -14.71 17.11
CA TYR A 35 20.03 -15.27 15.76
C TYR A 35 20.95 -14.42 14.88
N ALA A 36 20.98 -13.12 15.10
CA ALA A 36 21.86 -12.21 14.36
C ALA A 36 23.31 -12.19 14.89
N SER A 37 23.56 -12.73 16.09
CA SER A 37 24.89 -12.71 16.68
C SER A 37 25.86 -13.62 15.94
N GLY A 38 27.05 -13.08 15.62
CA GLY A 38 28.17 -13.88 15.13
C GLY A 38 28.95 -14.63 16.23
N GLY A 39 28.68 -14.35 17.50
CA GLY A 39 29.31 -15.01 18.65
C GLY A 39 28.55 -16.25 19.11
N VAL A 40 27.29 -16.43 18.69
CA VAL A 40 26.46 -17.60 18.99
C VAL A 40 26.39 -18.52 17.78
N THR A 41 26.66 -19.80 17.98
CA THR A 41 26.60 -20.84 16.94
C THR A 41 25.67 -21.97 17.36
N GLY A 42 25.16 -22.76 16.42
CA GLY A 42 24.38 -23.96 16.71
C GLY A 42 22.89 -23.74 17.01
N LEU A 43 22.37 -22.52 16.85
CA LEU A 43 20.92 -22.28 16.75
C LEU A 43 20.43 -22.55 15.32
N GLY A 44 19.13 -22.80 15.16
CA GLY A 44 18.45 -22.87 13.86
C GLY A 44 17.45 -24.02 13.70
N ASP A 45 17.27 -24.89 14.69
CA ASP A 45 16.33 -26.03 14.63
C ASP A 45 15.53 -26.23 15.93
N GLU A 46 15.76 -25.38 16.92
CA GLU A 46 15.09 -25.39 18.21
C GLU A 46 13.66 -24.86 18.12
N VAL A 47 12.84 -25.21 19.11
CA VAL A 47 11.53 -24.58 19.26
C VAL A 47 11.70 -23.17 19.81
N VAL A 48 11.21 -22.18 19.08
CA VAL A 48 11.16 -20.78 19.50
C VAL A 48 9.78 -20.47 20.05
N LEU A 49 9.72 -19.89 21.26
CA LEU A 49 8.49 -19.42 21.87
C LEU A 49 8.64 -17.95 22.27
N LEU A 50 7.87 -17.09 21.61
CA LEU A 50 7.82 -15.68 21.96
C LEU A 50 7.13 -15.50 23.32
N THR A 51 7.59 -14.51 24.09
CA THR A 51 7.00 -14.13 25.38
C THR A 51 6.43 -12.72 25.41
N GLY A 52 6.71 -11.91 24.37
CA GLY A 52 6.19 -10.55 24.23
C GLY A 52 4.77 -10.53 23.66
N THR A 53 4.04 -9.44 23.94
CA THR A 53 2.72 -9.16 23.35
C THR A 53 2.79 -8.28 22.12
N ALA A 54 3.94 -7.70 21.83
CA ALA A 54 4.20 -6.92 20.62
C ALA A 54 5.47 -7.46 19.95
N ALA A 55 5.49 -7.43 18.63
CA ALA A 55 6.63 -7.79 17.81
C ALA A 55 6.65 -6.94 16.54
N THR A 56 7.81 -6.85 15.89
CA THR A 56 7.89 -6.30 14.54
C THR A 56 7.89 -7.40 13.49
N ALA A 57 7.31 -7.13 12.32
CA ALA A 57 7.30 -8.08 11.20
C ALA A 57 8.74 -8.45 10.76
N ILE A 58 9.65 -7.47 10.76
CA ILE A 58 11.07 -7.68 10.43
C ILE A 58 11.73 -8.66 11.40
N GLU A 59 11.57 -8.47 12.72
CA GLU A 59 12.15 -9.38 13.71
C GLU A 59 11.57 -10.80 13.58
N LEU A 60 10.25 -10.92 13.39
CA LEU A 60 9.59 -12.22 13.18
C LEU A 60 10.10 -12.92 11.93
N ASN A 61 10.23 -12.18 10.82
CA ASN A 61 10.75 -12.71 9.57
C ASN A 61 12.21 -13.15 9.70
N ALA A 62 13.05 -12.39 10.41
CA ALA A 62 14.44 -12.73 10.65
C ALA A 62 14.59 -14.00 11.51
N ILE A 63 13.84 -14.09 12.61
CA ILE A 63 13.81 -15.29 13.47
C ILE A 63 13.36 -16.51 12.64
N ASN A 64 12.27 -16.38 11.90
CA ASN A 64 11.71 -17.47 11.10
C ASN A 64 12.63 -17.89 9.94
N ALA A 65 13.38 -16.96 9.36
CA ALA A 65 14.35 -17.28 8.32
C ALA A 65 15.59 -18.00 8.87
N ALA A 66 16.00 -17.68 10.10
CA ALA A 66 17.14 -18.30 10.77
C ALA A 66 16.80 -19.64 11.45
N ASN A 67 15.52 -19.96 11.63
CA ASN A 67 15.05 -21.14 12.34
C ASN A 67 14.17 -22.05 11.45
N THR A 68 14.63 -23.28 11.24
CA THR A 68 13.89 -24.34 10.55
C THR A 68 12.94 -25.12 11.46
N GLY A 69 13.04 -24.90 12.77
CA GLY A 69 12.11 -25.39 13.77
C GLY A 69 10.79 -24.63 13.78
N THR A 70 10.05 -24.75 14.88
CA THR A 70 8.77 -24.05 15.05
C THR A 70 8.98 -22.72 15.75
N VAL A 71 8.45 -21.64 15.16
CA VAL A 71 8.42 -20.31 15.80
C VAL A 71 6.99 -19.98 16.23
N ASP A 72 6.72 -20.02 17.53
CA ASP A 72 5.41 -19.78 18.11
C ASP A 72 5.27 -18.33 18.61
N MET A 73 4.38 -17.58 17.97
CA MET A 73 4.04 -16.20 18.31
C MET A 73 2.65 -16.06 18.97
N SER A 74 2.08 -17.14 19.53
CA SER A 74 0.72 -17.11 20.11
C SER A 74 0.53 -16.13 21.28
N THR A 75 1.60 -15.58 21.86
CA THR A 75 1.52 -14.52 22.88
C THR A 75 1.44 -13.11 22.30
N VAL A 76 1.79 -12.95 21.03
CA VAL A 76 1.80 -11.66 20.34
C VAL A 76 0.37 -11.25 20.06
N LEU A 77 0.05 -10.00 20.36
CA LEU A 77 -1.26 -9.39 20.16
C LEU A 77 -1.20 -8.28 19.09
N THR A 78 0.00 -7.74 18.84
CA THR A 78 0.22 -6.69 17.86
C THR A 78 1.50 -6.95 17.07
N VAL A 79 1.42 -6.85 15.75
CA VAL A 79 2.58 -6.89 14.85
C VAL A 79 2.68 -5.59 14.08
N THR A 80 3.82 -4.91 14.21
CA THR A 80 4.09 -3.65 13.50
C THR A 80 5.06 -3.87 12.35
N GLY A 81 4.82 -3.27 11.18
CA GLY A 81 5.76 -3.33 10.07
C GLY A 81 5.20 -2.78 8.76
N SER A 82 6.02 -2.83 7.71
CA SER A 82 5.55 -2.53 6.36
C SER A 82 4.55 -3.58 5.89
N ALA A 83 3.67 -3.22 4.96
CA ALA A 83 2.73 -4.14 4.31
C ALA A 83 3.48 -5.32 3.67
N ALA A 84 4.65 -5.08 3.08
CA ALA A 84 5.49 -6.12 2.48
C ALA A 84 6.05 -7.10 3.53
N ASP A 85 6.58 -6.58 4.64
CA ASP A 85 7.09 -7.42 5.73
C ASP A 85 5.97 -8.21 6.40
N LEU A 86 4.81 -7.59 6.63
CA LEU A 86 3.63 -8.24 7.19
C LEU A 86 3.09 -9.33 6.25
N ILE A 87 3.04 -9.09 4.94
CA ILE A 87 2.68 -10.14 3.97
C ILE A 87 3.63 -11.33 4.11
N THR A 88 4.94 -11.07 4.20
CA THR A 88 5.94 -12.13 4.41
C THR A 88 5.68 -12.90 5.71
N THR A 89 5.40 -12.19 6.82
CA THR A 89 5.09 -12.80 8.11
C THR A 89 3.83 -13.67 8.06
N TYR A 90 2.73 -13.17 7.48
CA TYR A 90 1.41 -13.80 7.56
C TYR A 90 1.14 -14.85 6.50
N PHE A 91 1.78 -14.73 5.33
CA PHE A 91 1.68 -15.71 4.24
C PHE A 91 2.84 -16.70 4.23
N GLY A 92 3.94 -16.41 4.94
CA GLY A 92 5.05 -17.33 5.14
C GLY A 92 4.72 -18.57 5.98
N ALA A 93 5.46 -19.65 5.75
CA ALA A 93 5.47 -20.86 6.58
C ALA A 93 6.41 -20.70 7.79
N GLY A 94 6.40 -21.66 8.73
CA GLY A 94 7.32 -21.73 9.86
C GLY A 94 6.81 -21.08 11.15
N LEU A 95 6.16 -19.91 11.03
CA LEU A 95 5.49 -19.28 12.16
C LEU A 95 4.21 -20.07 12.55
N ARG A 96 3.84 -20.03 13.84
CA ARG A 96 2.55 -20.52 14.39
C ARG A 96 1.92 -19.45 15.27
N GLY A 97 0.60 -19.52 15.46
CA GLY A 97 -0.13 -18.58 16.32
C GLY A 97 -0.67 -17.33 15.63
N ARG A 98 -0.42 -17.15 14.33
CA ARG A 98 -0.89 -16.02 13.51
C ARG A 98 -2.39 -16.06 13.24
N GLY A 99 -2.96 -14.87 13.03
CA GLY A 99 -4.22 -14.67 12.32
C GLY A 99 -5.27 -13.89 13.09
N ASN A 100 -4.95 -13.37 14.27
CA ASN A 100 -5.88 -12.58 15.08
C ASN A 100 -5.22 -11.36 15.73
N GLU A 101 -3.92 -11.16 15.54
CA GLU A 101 -3.18 -10.02 16.03
C GLU A 101 -3.60 -8.75 15.29
N ALA A 102 -3.64 -7.63 16.00
CA ALA A 102 -3.75 -6.32 15.39
C ALA A 102 -2.48 -6.04 14.57
N LEU A 103 -2.62 -5.49 13.37
CA LEU A 103 -1.50 -5.11 12.52
C LEU A 103 -1.37 -3.60 12.52
N THR A 104 -0.18 -3.07 12.76
CA THR A 104 0.08 -1.63 12.62
C THR A 104 1.02 -1.40 11.46
N LEU A 105 0.56 -0.67 10.46
CA LEU A 105 1.38 -0.33 9.30
C LEU A 105 2.38 0.77 9.63
N THR A 106 3.50 0.74 8.93
CA THR A 106 4.51 1.81 8.96
C THR A 106 4.68 2.52 7.64
N ASP A 107 4.07 2.01 6.57
CA ASP A 107 4.14 2.62 5.25
C ASP A 107 3.36 3.93 5.19
N THR A 108 3.86 4.85 4.37
CA THR A 108 3.12 6.05 3.96
C THR A 108 2.37 5.85 2.65
N SER A 109 2.77 4.87 1.84
CA SER A 109 2.08 4.47 0.62
C SER A 109 1.93 2.97 0.55
N VAL A 110 0.72 2.48 0.27
CA VAL A 110 0.40 1.05 0.23
C VAL A 110 -0.51 0.75 -0.94
N ALA A 111 -0.30 -0.40 -1.60
CA ALA A 111 -1.24 -0.91 -2.57
C ALA A 111 -2.50 -1.48 -1.88
N ALA A 112 -3.69 -1.09 -2.33
CA ALA A 112 -4.96 -1.58 -1.82
C ALA A 112 -5.06 -3.12 -1.88
N SER A 113 -4.47 -3.75 -2.89
CA SER A 113 -4.39 -5.21 -3.01
C SER A 113 -3.60 -5.86 -1.85
N SER A 114 -2.54 -5.21 -1.36
CA SER A 114 -1.77 -5.67 -0.20
C SER A 114 -2.59 -5.57 1.10
N LEU A 115 -3.33 -4.46 1.29
CA LEU A 115 -4.23 -4.31 2.44
C LEU A 115 -5.33 -5.36 2.42
N ASN A 116 -6.01 -5.54 1.28
CA ASN A 116 -7.06 -6.55 1.12
C ASN A 116 -6.51 -7.96 1.37
N SER A 117 -5.28 -8.25 0.94
CA SER A 117 -4.65 -9.55 1.20
C SER A 117 -4.42 -9.77 2.70
N LEU A 118 -3.88 -8.77 3.41
CA LEU A 118 -3.72 -8.84 4.86
C LEU A 118 -5.05 -8.98 5.58
N ASP A 119 -6.07 -8.21 5.17
CA ASP A 119 -7.41 -8.21 5.77
C ASP A 119 -8.12 -9.56 5.65
N THR A 120 -7.94 -10.26 4.53
CA THR A 120 -8.44 -11.64 4.39
C THR A 120 -7.67 -12.67 5.22
N ARG A 121 -6.49 -12.31 5.73
CA ARG A 121 -5.55 -13.22 6.40
C ARG A 121 -5.57 -13.12 7.92
N THR A 122 -5.97 -11.98 8.47
CA THR A 122 -6.11 -11.74 9.90
C THR A 122 -7.55 -11.38 10.27
N THR A 123 -7.97 -11.74 11.47
CA THR A 123 -9.21 -11.21 12.07
C THR A 123 -8.95 -10.01 12.99
N GLY A 124 -7.68 -9.66 13.22
CA GLY A 124 -7.29 -8.47 13.97
C GLY A 124 -7.43 -7.22 13.11
N ILE A 125 -7.60 -6.07 13.76
CA ILE A 125 -7.69 -4.79 13.07
C ILE A 125 -6.34 -4.42 12.44
N ILE A 126 -6.37 -3.98 11.18
CA ILE A 126 -5.25 -3.36 10.48
C ILE A 126 -5.35 -1.85 10.70
N ASP A 127 -4.41 -1.29 11.43
CA ASP A 127 -4.21 0.15 11.60
C ASP A 127 -3.37 0.69 10.43
N ALA A 128 -4.03 1.37 9.51
CA ALA A 128 -3.47 2.04 8.35
C ALA A 128 -3.35 3.55 8.54
N SER A 129 -3.34 4.06 9.78
CA SER A 129 -3.26 5.50 10.07
C SER A 129 -1.98 6.18 9.58
N SER A 130 -0.91 5.44 9.31
CA SER A 130 0.32 5.98 8.70
C SER A 130 0.21 6.17 7.18
N VAL A 131 -0.76 5.54 6.53
CA VAL A 131 -0.91 5.54 5.08
C VAL A 131 -1.48 6.88 4.63
N SER A 132 -0.68 7.64 3.89
CA SER A 132 -1.08 8.90 3.27
C SER A 132 -1.50 8.74 1.80
N VAL A 133 -1.12 7.65 1.13
CA VAL A 133 -1.51 7.35 -0.25
C VAL A 133 -1.87 5.87 -0.40
N LEU A 134 -3.06 5.59 -0.91
CA LEU A 134 -3.50 4.25 -1.25
C LEU A 134 -3.52 4.07 -2.76
N THR A 135 -2.74 3.12 -3.28
CA THR A 135 -2.61 2.89 -4.73
C THR A 135 -3.40 1.66 -5.18
N GLY A 136 -3.89 1.62 -6.42
CA GLY A 136 -4.35 0.38 -7.06
C GLY A 136 -5.61 0.50 -7.91
N GLY A 137 -6.20 -0.65 -8.26
CA GLY A 137 -7.40 -0.68 -9.09
C GLY A 137 -8.65 -0.17 -8.36
N SER A 138 -9.58 0.47 -9.08
CA SER A 138 -10.85 1.01 -8.55
C SER A 138 -11.59 0.04 -7.62
N ALA A 139 -11.70 -1.23 -8.03
CA ALA A 139 -12.34 -2.28 -7.25
C ALA A 139 -11.58 -2.65 -5.97
N GLN A 140 -10.25 -2.63 -6.02
CA GLN A 140 -9.40 -2.97 -4.86
C GLN A 140 -9.39 -1.84 -3.84
N VAL A 141 -9.29 -0.59 -4.30
CA VAL A 141 -9.41 0.62 -3.47
C VAL A 141 -10.77 0.64 -2.78
N SER A 142 -11.85 0.43 -3.53
CA SER A 142 -13.22 0.35 -2.99
C SER A 142 -13.36 -0.74 -1.92
N ALA A 143 -12.80 -1.92 -2.16
CA ALA A 143 -12.83 -3.02 -1.19
C ALA A 143 -12.07 -2.69 0.11
N ALA A 144 -10.93 -1.99 0.01
CA ALA A 144 -10.14 -1.60 1.18
C ALA A 144 -10.89 -0.59 2.06
N PHE A 145 -11.54 0.42 1.45
CA PHE A 145 -12.36 1.39 2.19
C PHE A 145 -13.65 0.79 2.77
N ALA A 146 -14.21 -0.25 2.15
CA ALA A 146 -15.41 -0.93 2.62
C ALA A 146 -15.13 -1.95 3.74
N SER A 147 -13.87 -2.31 3.98
CA SER A 147 -13.51 -3.30 4.99
C SER A 147 -13.76 -2.78 6.41
N ALA A 148 -14.33 -3.64 7.25
CA ALA A 148 -14.45 -3.39 8.69
C ALA A 148 -13.19 -3.79 9.47
N GLY A 149 -12.26 -4.52 8.84
CA GLY A 149 -10.99 -4.94 9.43
C GLY A 149 -9.86 -3.93 9.25
N ILE A 150 -10.03 -2.95 8.35
CA ILE A 150 -9.06 -1.88 8.10
C ILE A 150 -9.54 -0.58 8.79
N SER A 151 -8.64 0.10 9.49
CA SER A 151 -8.91 1.35 10.20
C SER A 151 -7.87 2.43 9.84
N GLY A 152 -8.20 3.70 10.03
CA GLY A 152 -7.27 4.82 9.80
C GLY A 152 -7.06 5.24 8.35
N LEU A 153 -7.65 4.53 7.38
CA LEU A 153 -7.44 4.75 5.94
C LEU A 153 -8.07 6.04 5.38
N GLY A 154 -9.05 6.63 6.09
CA GLY A 154 -9.76 7.84 5.64
C GLY A 154 -8.90 9.11 5.51
N ASN A 155 -7.63 9.06 5.94
CA ASN A 155 -6.68 10.15 5.79
C ASN A 155 -5.77 10.01 4.55
N ALA A 156 -5.94 8.94 3.76
CA ALA A 156 -5.15 8.69 2.57
C ALA A 156 -5.77 9.36 1.34
N ALA A 157 -4.94 10.01 0.54
CA ALA A 157 -5.23 10.24 -0.87
C ALA A 157 -5.26 8.90 -1.61
N ILE A 158 -5.93 8.86 -2.77
CA ILE A 158 -5.97 7.70 -3.64
C ILE A 158 -5.20 7.98 -4.93
N ASP A 159 -4.46 6.96 -5.38
CA ASP A 159 -3.86 6.88 -6.70
C ASP A 159 -4.49 5.65 -7.36
N VAL A 160 -5.54 5.90 -8.13
CA VAL A 160 -6.50 4.90 -8.56
C VAL A 160 -6.54 4.80 -10.07
N THR A 161 -6.50 3.56 -10.57
CA THR A 161 -6.72 3.24 -11.98
C THR A 161 -7.99 2.41 -12.12
N GLY A 162 -8.86 2.75 -13.05
CA GLY A 162 -10.04 1.98 -13.41
C GLY A 162 -9.70 0.68 -14.13
N SER A 163 -10.69 0.13 -14.80
CA SER A 163 -10.58 -1.11 -15.57
C SER A 163 -10.59 -0.82 -17.08
N SER A 164 -10.79 -1.85 -17.91
CA SER A 164 -11.01 -1.66 -19.35
C SER A 164 -12.50 -1.56 -19.70
N GLY A 165 -13.36 -1.40 -18.69
CA GLY A 165 -14.80 -1.25 -18.84
C GLY A 165 -15.26 0.05 -18.21
N ILE A 166 -16.58 0.27 -18.16
CA ILE A 166 -17.14 1.48 -17.56
C ILE A 166 -16.97 1.43 -16.04
N ASP A 167 -16.24 2.39 -15.50
CA ASP A 167 -16.01 2.60 -14.08
C ASP A 167 -16.72 3.88 -13.58
N THR A 168 -17.01 3.89 -12.28
CA THR A 168 -17.41 5.11 -11.56
C THR A 168 -16.45 5.25 -10.40
N ILE A 169 -15.56 6.23 -10.50
CA ILE A 169 -14.46 6.43 -9.57
C ILE A 169 -14.69 7.73 -8.82
N ALA A 170 -14.71 7.62 -7.50
CA ALA A 170 -14.76 8.76 -6.59
C ALA A 170 -13.45 8.82 -5.80
N GLY A 171 -12.84 9.98 -5.81
CA GLY A 171 -11.72 10.37 -4.96
C GLY A 171 -12.07 10.42 -3.49
N SER A 172 -11.06 10.80 -2.73
CA SER A 172 -11.07 11.06 -1.31
C SER A 172 -11.37 12.54 -1.03
N THR A 173 -10.93 13.02 0.13
CA THR A 173 -10.97 14.45 0.48
C THR A 173 -9.56 15.08 0.42
N TRP A 174 -8.62 14.37 -0.18
CA TRP A 174 -7.21 14.70 -0.31
C TRP A 174 -6.85 14.74 -1.79
N ASN A 175 -5.64 15.21 -2.11
CA ASN A 175 -5.19 15.35 -3.49
C ASN A 175 -5.00 13.97 -4.14
N ASP A 176 -5.92 13.58 -5.00
CA ASP A 176 -5.96 12.27 -5.62
C ASP A 176 -5.36 12.26 -7.02
N ILE A 177 -4.99 11.06 -7.49
CA ILE A 177 -4.67 10.78 -8.89
C ILE A 177 -5.69 9.76 -9.38
N ILE A 178 -6.42 10.11 -10.43
CA ILE A 178 -7.54 9.33 -10.95
C ILE A 178 -7.34 9.08 -12.43
N ASP A 179 -7.14 7.82 -12.80
CA ASP A 179 -7.13 7.32 -14.18
C ASP A 179 -8.35 6.41 -14.38
N GLY A 180 -9.24 6.76 -15.31
CA GLY A 180 -10.37 5.88 -15.68
C GLY A 180 -9.92 4.58 -16.36
N ALA A 181 -8.72 4.61 -16.96
CA ALA A 181 -8.23 3.66 -17.92
C ALA A 181 -9.17 3.58 -19.15
N GLY A 182 -9.56 2.38 -19.57
CA GLY A 182 -10.35 2.23 -20.79
C GLY A 182 -11.82 2.11 -20.45
N GLY A 183 -12.67 2.91 -21.08
CA GLY A 183 -14.08 2.89 -20.71
C GLY A 183 -14.76 4.15 -21.19
N ALA A 184 -15.93 4.41 -20.65
CA ALA A 184 -16.55 5.73 -20.71
C ALA A 184 -16.93 6.03 -19.26
N ASP A 185 -15.97 6.59 -18.54
CA ASP A 185 -15.94 6.54 -17.09
C ASP A 185 -16.53 7.80 -16.46
N ILE A 186 -16.98 7.67 -15.22
CA ILE A 186 -17.44 8.81 -14.42
C ILE A 186 -16.43 9.03 -13.31
N LEU A 187 -15.72 10.15 -13.38
CA LEU A 187 -14.63 10.51 -12.48
C LEU A 187 -15.05 11.70 -11.61
N THR A 188 -14.79 11.59 -10.31
CA THR A 188 -15.06 12.65 -9.32
C THR A 188 -13.84 12.75 -8.40
N GLY A 189 -13.23 13.93 -8.29
CA GLY A 189 -12.03 14.15 -7.46
C GLY A 189 -12.38 14.29 -5.99
N GLY A 190 -13.47 14.99 -5.68
CA GLY A 190 -13.88 15.28 -4.31
C GLY A 190 -13.31 16.62 -3.83
N LEU A 191 -12.73 16.61 -2.63
CA LEU A 191 -12.03 17.79 -2.12
C LEU A 191 -10.53 17.57 -2.30
N GLY A 192 -9.79 18.65 -2.53
CA GLY A 192 -8.36 18.53 -2.79
C GLY A 192 -8.00 19.25 -4.07
N SER A 193 -6.74 19.13 -4.46
CA SER A 193 -6.26 19.47 -5.80
C SER A 193 -5.95 18.15 -6.49
N ASP A 194 -6.90 17.68 -7.31
CA ASP A 194 -6.89 16.33 -7.86
C ASP A 194 -6.29 16.30 -9.26
N THR A 195 -5.76 15.16 -9.67
CA THR A 195 -5.21 14.95 -11.01
C THR A 195 -6.03 13.92 -11.75
N PHE A 196 -6.66 14.32 -12.83
CA PHE A 196 -7.36 13.42 -13.76
C PHE A 196 -6.43 13.07 -14.90
N VAL A 197 -6.08 11.79 -15.00
CA VAL A 197 -5.16 11.26 -16.02
C VAL A 197 -5.98 10.66 -17.17
N PHE A 198 -5.65 11.07 -18.39
CA PHE A 198 -6.24 10.55 -19.61
C PHE A 198 -5.15 9.96 -20.50
N VAL A 199 -5.18 8.63 -20.65
CA VAL A 199 -4.24 7.92 -21.51
C VAL A 199 -4.76 7.85 -22.94
N ALA A 200 -3.89 8.09 -23.90
CA ALA A 200 -4.21 8.12 -25.33
C ALA A 200 -4.94 6.85 -25.82
N GLY A 201 -6.16 7.04 -26.34
CA GLY A 201 -7.01 5.99 -26.89
C GLY A 201 -7.83 5.23 -25.86
N GLN A 202 -7.85 5.70 -24.61
CA GLN A 202 -8.57 5.08 -23.50
C GLN A 202 -9.70 5.97 -22.95
N ALA A 203 -9.55 7.30 -23.08
CA ALA A 203 -10.38 8.30 -22.40
C ALA A 203 -11.71 8.64 -23.10
N ASN A 204 -11.98 8.06 -24.27
CA ASN A 204 -13.11 8.51 -25.08
C ASN A 204 -14.47 8.21 -24.41
N GLY A 205 -15.17 9.27 -24.02
CA GLY A 205 -16.46 9.21 -23.36
C GLY A 205 -16.41 9.48 -21.85
N ASP A 206 -15.22 9.70 -21.30
CA ASP A 206 -15.05 9.98 -19.87
C ASP A 206 -15.69 11.31 -19.47
N VAL A 207 -16.13 11.36 -18.22
CA VAL A 207 -16.81 12.51 -17.63
C VAL A 207 -16.17 12.84 -16.29
N VAL A 208 -15.54 14.02 -16.21
CA VAL A 208 -15.12 14.62 -14.95
C VAL A 208 -16.27 15.48 -14.42
N LEU A 209 -16.79 15.12 -13.24
CA LEU A 209 -18.01 15.73 -12.70
C LEU A 209 -17.78 17.03 -11.93
N ASP A 210 -16.64 17.17 -11.25
CA ASP A 210 -16.42 18.17 -10.22
C ASP A 210 -15.11 18.97 -10.37
N TYR A 211 -14.58 19.05 -11.60
CA TYR A 211 -13.36 19.80 -11.87
C TYR A 211 -13.40 21.20 -11.25
N SER A 212 -12.37 21.50 -10.48
CA SER A 212 -12.21 22.74 -9.74
C SER A 212 -10.88 23.40 -10.11
N GLY A 213 -10.96 24.62 -10.65
CA GLY A 213 -9.77 25.42 -10.96
C GLY A 213 -9.48 26.52 -9.93
N VAL A 214 -10.08 26.47 -8.73
CA VAL A 214 -10.02 27.59 -7.77
C VAL A 214 -8.84 27.48 -6.81
N SER A 215 -8.38 28.62 -6.28
CA SER A 215 -7.27 28.64 -5.31
C SER A 215 -7.57 27.75 -4.10
N GLY A 216 -6.72 26.74 -3.86
CA GLY A 216 -6.85 25.76 -2.78
C GLY A 216 -7.45 24.42 -3.19
N GLN A 217 -8.04 24.32 -4.39
CA GLN A 217 -8.51 23.09 -5.04
C GLN A 217 -8.28 23.26 -6.54
N GLN A 218 -7.02 23.13 -6.96
CA GLN A 218 -6.62 23.32 -8.35
C GLN A 218 -6.41 21.95 -8.98
N ASP A 219 -7.46 21.47 -9.62
CA ASP A 219 -7.42 20.21 -10.31
C ASP A 219 -6.62 20.34 -11.61
N GLU A 220 -5.97 19.24 -11.96
CA GLU A 220 -5.09 19.11 -13.08
C GLU A 220 -5.63 18.06 -14.06
N LEU A 221 -5.58 18.37 -15.35
CA LEU A 221 -5.84 17.39 -16.41
C LEU A 221 -4.49 17.00 -17.03
N VAL A 222 -4.17 15.71 -16.95
CA VAL A 222 -2.91 15.17 -17.48
C VAL A 222 -3.23 14.28 -18.68
N PHE A 223 -2.58 14.54 -19.80
CA PHE A 223 -2.77 13.79 -21.04
C PHE A 223 -1.51 13.00 -21.39
N GLU A 224 -1.57 11.68 -21.29
CA GLU A 224 -0.41 10.81 -21.47
C GLU A 224 -0.43 10.09 -22.83
N GLY A 225 0.68 10.13 -23.56
CA GLY A 225 0.85 9.33 -24.77
C GLY A 225 0.25 9.92 -26.04
N TYR A 226 -0.37 11.11 -25.96
CA TYR A 226 -0.79 11.87 -27.14
C TYR A 226 0.38 12.59 -27.83
N GLY A 227 1.48 12.81 -27.08
CA GLY A 227 2.72 13.42 -27.54
C GLY A 227 2.68 14.95 -27.56
N ALA A 228 3.86 15.58 -27.53
CA ALA A 228 4.05 17.02 -27.29
C ALA A 228 3.37 18.00 -28.28
N SER A 229 2.78 17.52 -29.37
CA SER A 229 2.02 18.35 -30.34
C SER A 229 0.54 17.97 -30.39
N ALA A 230 0.05 17.33 -29.32
CA ALA A 230 -1.37 17.09 -29.14
C ALA A 230 -2.14 18.41 -28.97
N THR A 231 -3.43 18.34 -29.22
CA THR A 231 -4.35 19.46 -29.06
C THR A 231 -5.43 19.10 -28.06
N PHE A 232 -5.74 20.02 -27.16
CA PHE A 232 -6.91 19.99 -26.30
C PHE A 232 -7.86 21.10 -26.76
N THR A 233 -9.00 20.73 -27.35
CA THR A 233 -9.88 21.65 -28.08
C THR A 233 -11.28 21.65 -27.48
N ASP A 234 -11.74 22.81 -27.04
CA ASP A 234 -13.12 23.02 -26.60
C ASP A 234 -14.10 22.86 -27.77
N LEU A 235 -15.05 21.93 -27.62
CA LEU A 235 -16.12 21.66 -28.59
C LEU A 235 -17.45 22.32 -28.22
N GLY A 236 -17.53 22.97 -27.05
CA GLY A 236 -18.74 23.53 -26.47
C GLY A 236 -19.47 22.56 -25.53
N ASP A 237 -20.38 23.11 -24.71
CA ASP A 237 -21.21 22.35 -23.76
C ASP A 237 -20.43 21.44 -22.78
N GLY A 238 -19.18 21.82 -22.46
CA GLY A 238 -18.29 21.07 -21.56
C GLY A 238 -17.56 19.89 -22.22
N LEU A 239 -17.69 19.73 -23.54
CA LEU A 239 -16.98 18.70 -24.31
C LEU A 239 -15.62 19.20 -24.79
N TYR A 240 -14.61 18.33 -24.71
CA TYR A 240 -13.25 18.62 -25.16
C TYR A 240 -12.70 17.47 -26.01
N GLU A 241 -12.11 17.80 -27.16
CA GLU A 241 -11.36 16.86 -28.01
C GLU A 241 -9.88 16.87 -27.61
N ILE A 242 -9.33 15.70 -27.33
CA ILE A 242 -7.89 15.48 -27.17
C ILE A 242 -7.42 14.68 -28.39
N ALA A 243 -6.54 15.26 -29.19
CA ALA A 243 -6.06 14.62 -30.41
C ALA A 243 -4.55 14.68 -30.51
N ASN A 244 -3.92 13.57 -30.89
CA ASN A 244 -2.51 13.58 -31.23
C ASN A 244 -2.25 14.33 -32.54
N ALA A 245 -0.98 14.70 -32.83
CA ALA A 245 -0.64 15.53 -33.99
C ALA A 245 -1.08 14.94 -35.34
N SER A 246 -1.02 13.61 -35.48
CA SER A 246 -1.46 12.90 -36.69
C SER A 246 -2.97 12.66 -36.74
N ARG A 247 -3.70 13.01 -35.67
CA ARG A 247 -5.14 12.74 -35.47
C ARG A 247 -5.51 11.26 -35.63
N THR A 248 -4.56 10.36 -35.36
CA THR A 248 -4.79 8.91 -35.37
C THR A 248 -5.33 8.42 -34.03
N ILE A 249 -5.14 9.20 -32.98
CA ILE A 249 -5.79 9.03 -31.68
C ILE A 249 -6.56 10.32 -31.43
N VAL A 250 -7.86 10.17 -31.19
CA VAL A 250 -8.80 11.25 -30.91
C VAL A 250 -9.78 10.73 -29.87
N ASP A 251 -9.73 11.32 -28.68
CA ASP A 251 -10.66 11.03 -27.60
C ASP A 251 -11.47 12.29 -27.30
N VAL A 252 -12.74 12.10 -26.93
CA VAL A 252 -13.62 13.21 -26.51
C VAL A 252 -14.06 12.96 -25.09
N ILE A 253 -13.80 13.93 -24.21
CA ILE A 253 -14.18 13.89 -22.80
C ILE A 253 -15.17 15.00 -22.47
N THR A 254 -15.90 14.82 -21.38
CA THR A 254 -16.70 15.88 -20.76
C THR A 254 -16.01 16.35 -19.48
N VAL A 255 -15.77 17.65 -19.34
CA VAL A 255 -15.24 18.24 -18.12
C VAL A 255 -16.23 19.29 -17.62
N ASN A 256 -16.98 18.95 -16.59
CA ASN A 256 -17.92 19.89 -15.98
C ASN A 256 -17.16 20.96 -15.19
N ASN A 257 -17.64 22.20 -15.24
CA ASN A 257 -17.05 23.36 -14.53
C ASN A 257 -15.62 23.76 -14.96
N TYR A 258 -15.13 23.25 -16.09
CA TYR A 258 -13.90 23.76 -16.68
C TYR A 258 -14.14 25.16 -17.27
N SER A 259 -13.33 26.14 -16.86
CA SER A 259 -13.31 27.48 -17.47
C SER A 259 -11.95 27.70 -18.11
N SER A 260 -11.92 27.82 -19.45
CA SER A 260 -10.68 28.01 -20.22
C SER A 260 -9.84 29.17 -19.68
N GLY A 261 -8.60 28.92 -19.27
CA GLY A 261 -7.67 29.96 -18.81
C GLY A 261 -6.87 29.66 -17.53
N LEU A 262 -6.95 28.45 -16.98
CA LEU A 262 -6.15 28.05 -15.81
C LEU A 262 -5.00 27.13 -16.26
N LEU A 263 -3.80 27.51 -15.81
CA LEU A 263 -2.50 27.09 -16.29
C LEU A 263 -2.03 25.77 -15.66
N VAL A 264 -2.61 24.60 -15.97
CA VAL A 264 -1.91 23.32 -15.71
C VAL A 264 -2.42 22.19 -16.62
N ASP A 265 -2.41 22.37 -17.95
CA ASP A 265 -2.60 21.22 -18.86
C ASP A 265 -1.21 20.66 -19.19
N ILE A 266 -0.87 19.48 -18.68
CA ILE A 266 0.40 18.81 -19.02
C ILE A 266 0.12 17.75 -20.08
N ILE A 267 0.65 18.00 -21.29
CA ILE A 267 0.73 17.02 -22.37
C ILE A 267 2.10 16.36 -22.30
N ILE A 268 2.13 15.06 -21.97
CA ILE A 268 3.35 14.24 -21.84
C ILE A 268 3.52 13.31 -23.04
#